data_AF-A0A916YB65-F1
#
_entry.id   AF-A0A916YB65-F1
#
_cell.length_a   1.000
_cell.length_b   1.000
_cell.length_c   1.000
_cell.angle_alpha   90.00
_cell.angle_beta   90.00
_cell.angle_gamma   90.00
#
_symmetry.space_group_name_H-M   'P 1'
#
loop_
_entity.id
_entity.type
_entity.pdbx_description
1 polymer ?
#
loop_
_entity_poly.entity_id
_entity_poly.type
_entity_poly.pdbx_seq_one_letter_code
_entity_poly.pdbx_strand_id
1 'polypeptide(L)' 'MRMLKLLAAAAMTAALTGQALAHVSIEPTEAPSESTYKGVLKVGHGCEGAATTSIRVQIPEGVSR' A
#
# COMPACT_ATOMS: atom_id res chain seq x y z
N MET A 1 -21.21 -35.54 -6.82
CA MET A 1 -19.99 -35.14 -7.57
C MET A 1 -20.03 -33.71 -8.14
N ARG A 2 -21.17 -33.19 -8.65
CA ARG A 2 -21.28 -31.79 -9.13
C ARG A 2 -21.03 -30.74 -8.05
N MET A 3 -21.57 -30.94 -6.85
CA MET A 3 -21.39 -30.01 -5.71
C MET A 3 -19.92 -29.85 -5.31
N LEU A 4 -19.18 -30.95 -5.24
CA LEU A 4 -17.75 -30.94 -4.88
C LEU A 4 -16.89 -30.20 -5.93
N LYS A 5 -17.23 -30.33 -7.22
CA LYS A 5 -16.56 -29.59 -8.31
C LYS A 5 -16.83 -28.09 -8.22
N LEU A 6 -18.03 -27.67 -7.84
CA LEU A 6 -18.40 -26.26 -7.65
C LEU A 6 -17.65 -25.66 -6.45
N LEU A 7 -17.58 -26.39 -5.33
CA LEU A 7 -16.80 -25.98 -4.15
C LEU A 7 -15.30 -25.83 -4.46
N ALA A 8 -14.72 -26.78 -5.21
CA ALA A 8 -13.32 -26.70 -5.61
C ALA A 8 -13.04 -25.50 -6.53
N ALA A 9 -13.92 -25.21 -7.49
CA ALA A 9 -13.79 -24.05 -8.38
C ALA A 9 -13.92 -22.71 -7.64
N ALA A 10 -14.83 -22.63 -6.66
CA ALA A 10 -15.00 -21.44 -5.82
C ALA A 10 -13.78 -21.20 -4.92
N ALA A 11 -13.21 -22.26 -4.33
CA ALA A 11 -11.98 -22.13 -3.53
C ALA A 11 -10.78 -21.66 -4.37
N MET A 12 -10.68 -22.13 -5.61
CA MET A 12 -9.59 -21.74 -6.52
C MET A 12 -9.69 -20.28 -6.96
N THR A 13 -10.90 -19.77 -7.21
CA THR A 13 -11.13 -18.36 -7.58
C THR A 13 -10.91 -17.40 -6.41
N ALA A 14 -11.27 -17.78 -5.19
CA ALA A 14 -10.98 -16.99 -4.00
C ALA A 14 -9.48 -16.86 -3.72
N ALA A 15 -8.68 -17.87 -4.07
CA ALA A 15 -7.22 -17.82 -3.92
C ALA A 15 -6.52 -16.88 -4.94
N LEU A 16 -7.23 -16.46 -6.00
CA LEU A 16 -6.68 -15.59 -7.06
C LEU A 16 -6.92 -14.09 -6.82
N THR A 17 -7.63 -13.70 -5.74
CA THR A 17 -7.75 -12.28 -5.40
C THR A 17 -6.39 -11.77 -4.93
N GLY A 18 -5.66 -11.10 -5.82
CA GLY A 18 -4.32 -10.57 -5.55
C GLY A 18 -4.31 -9.66 -4.33
N GLN A 19 -3.32 -9.86 -3.47
CA GLN A 19 -3.08 -8.99 -2.32
C GLN A 19 -2.75 -7.57 -2.84
N ALA A 20 -3.45 -6.55 -2.32
CA ALA A 20 -3.15 -5.17 -2.64
C ALA A 20 -1.79 -4.77 -2.03
N LEU A 21 -0.71 -4.95 -2.77
CA LEU A 21 0.65 -4.54 -2.42
C LEU A 21 0.86 -3.02 -2.63
N ALA A 22 -0.18 -2.22 -2.39
CA ALA A 22 -0.20 -0.79 -2.63
C ALA A 22 0.30 0.04 -1.44
N HIS A 23 1.07 -0.57 -0.53
CA HIS A 23 1.58 0.14 0.64
C HIS A 23 2.59 1.21 0.22
N VAL A 24 2.29 2.46 0.56
CA VAL A 24 3.25 3.58 0.46
C VAL A 24 4.30 3.40 1.55
N SER A 25 5.57 3.55 1.20
CA SER A 25 6.69 3.53 2.16
C SER A 25 7.37 4.90 2.24
N ILE A 26 8.13 5.13 3.31
CA ILE A 26 8.88 6.37 3.53
C ILE A 26 10.38 6.07 3.67
N GLU A 27 11.24 6.93 3.13
CA GLU A 27 12.70 6.80 3.26
C GLU A 27 13.38 8.17 3.44
N PRO A 28 14.37 8.32 4.35
CA PRO A 28 14.84 7.32 5.32
C PRO A 28 13.83 7.09 6.44
N THR A 29 13.84 5.94 7.12
CA THR A 29 12.84 5.60 8.17
C THR A 29 13.09 6.28 9.51
N GLU A 30 14.22 6.96 9.65
CA GLU A 30 14.66 7.61 10.87
C GLU A 30 15.41 8.91 10.57
N ALA A 31 15.48 9.77 11.58
CA ALA A 31 16.24 11.01 11.56
C ALA A 31 16.79 11.30 12.97
N PRO A 32 17.96 11.96 13.10
CA PRO A 32 18.40 12.50 14.38
C PRO A 32 17.37 13.47 14.97
N SER A 33 17.27 13.53 16.30
CA SER A 33 16.43 14.53 16.98
C SER A 33 16.88 15.95 16.63
N GLU A 34 15.92 16.89 16.61
CA GLU A 34 16.18 18.31 16.33
C GLU A 34 16.94 18.56 15.00
N SER A 35 16.70 17.73 13.99
CA SER A 35 17.36 17.83 12.68
C SER A 35 16.37 17.97 11.53
N THR A 36 16.86 18.46 10.39
CA THR A 36 16.08 18.49 9.16
C THR A 36 15.92 17.09 8.58
N TYR A 37 14.67 16.67 8.35
CA TYR A 37 14.35 15.37 7.76
C TYR A 37 13.85 15.51 6.31
N LYS A 38 14.55 14.85 5.36
CA LYS A 38 14.11 14.74 3.96
C LYS A 38 13.39 13.41 3.72
N GLY A 39 12.11 13.35 4.07
CA GLY A 39 11.27 12.17 3.81
C GLY A 39 10.88 12.03 2.34
N VAL A 40 11.03 10.83 1.79
CA VAL A 40 10.65 10.45 0.42
C VAL A 40 9.55 9.41 0.49
N LEU A 41 8.36 9.73 -0.03
CA LEU A 41 7.26 8.77 -0.15
C LEU A 41 7.40 7.97 -1.44
N LYS A 42 7.53 6.65 -1.32
CA LYS A 42 7.52 5.72 -2.45
C LYS A 42 6.11 5.20 -2.68
N VAL A 43 5.56 5.53 -3.84
CA VAL A 43 4.20 5.14 -4.25
C VAL A 43 4.33 4.06 -5.31
N GLY A 44 3.94 2.83 -4.97
CA GLY A 44 4.15 1.67 -5.84
C GLY A 44 3.25 1.67 -7.08
N HIS A 45 1.96 1.47 -6.88
CA HIS A 45 0.97 1.39 -7.96
C HIS A 45 -0.38 1.98 -7.53
N GLY A 46 -1.24 2.33 -8.48
CA GLY A 46 -2.66 2.60 -8.23
C GLY A 46 -3.52 1.33 -8.38
N CYS A 47 -4.80 1.43 -8.03
CA CYS A 47 -5.73 0.29 -8.11
C CYS A 47 -5.86 -0.23 -9.54
N GLU A 48 -5.74 -1.54 -9.73
CA GLU A 48 -5.90 -2.21 -11.04
C GLU A 48 -5.03 -1.59 -12.17
N GLY A 49 -3.89 -0.99 -11.82
CA GLY A 49 -3.00 -0.32 -12.78
C GLY A 49 -3.40 1.10 -13.17
N ALA A 50 -4.47 1.64 -12.59
CA ALA A 50 -4.82 3.06 -12.75
C ALA A 50 -3.74 3.98 -12.13
N ALA A 51 -3.67 5.22 -12.61
CA ALA A 51 -2.72 6.21 -12.09
C ALA A 51 -3.15 6.75 -10.71
N THR A 52 -2.17 6.99 -9.83
CA THR A 52 -2.39 7.75 -8.58
C THR A 52 -2.54 9.23 -8.90
N THR A 53 -3.69 9.82 -8.57
CA THR A 53 -4.02 11.22 -8.93
C THR A 53 -3.80 12.23 -7.81
N SER A 54 -3.82 11.78 -6.56
CA SER A 54 -3.60 12.66 -5.41
C SER A 54 -3.06 11.89 -4.20
N ILE A 55 -2.32 12.59 -3.35
CA ILE A 55 -1.80 12.08 -2.08
C ILE A 55 -1.97 13.18 -1.04
N ARG A 56 -2.49 12.82 0.13
CA ARG A 56 -2.56 13.69 1.30
C ARG A 56 -1.62 13.15 2.35
N VAL A 57 -0.71 14.00 2.81
CA VAL A 57 0.25 13.67 3.88
C VAL A 57 -0.12 14.49 5.10
N GLN A 58 -0.33 13.81 6.23
CA GLN A 58 -0.48 14.47 7.52
C GLN A 58 0.90 14.58 8.17
N ILE A 59 1.36 15.80 8.40
CA ILE A 59 2.59 16.05 9.14
C ILE A 59 2.22 16.08 10.64
N PRO A 60 2.85 15.25 11.49
CA PRO A 60 2.60 15.23 12.93
C PRO A 60 2.92 16.57 13.60
N GLU A 61 2.30 16.82 14.75
CA GLU A 61 2.68 17.93 15.62
C GLU A 61 4.15 17.81 16.06
N GLY A 62 4.82 18.94 16.27
CA GLY A 62 6.24 18.99 16.63
C GLY A 62 7.22 18.95 15.45
N VAL A 63 6.76 18.63 14.23
CA VAL A 63 7.57 18.77 13.01
C VAL A 63 7.35 20.17 12.42
N SER A 64 8.37 21.03 12.46
CA SER A 64 8.34 22.35 11.82
C SER A 64 8.72 22.28 10.33
N ARG A 65 8.14 23.18 9.53
CA ARG A 65 8.49 23.36 8.11
C ARG A 65 9.88 23.97 7.92
#